data_AF-A0A6L3IK32-F1
#
_entry.id   AF-A0A6L3IK32-F1
#
_cell.length_a   1.000
_cell.length_b   1.000
_cell.length_c   1.000
_cell.angle_alpha   90.00
_cell.angle_beta   90.00
_cell.angle_gamma   90.00
#
_symmetry.space_group_name_H-M   'P 1'
#
loop_
_entity.id
_entity.type
_entity.pdbx_description
1 polymer ?
#
loop_
_entity_poly.entity_id
_entity_poly.type
_entity_poly.pdbx_seq_one_letter_code
_entity_poly.pdbx_strand_id
1 'polypeptide(L)'
;QDNNNQITFLGVDIPKNGGSYFPNFRIVSDYLQRLSIVSSDVLQKILNLAEKFDFYSTSQLALNLSLFDEAEHNELKALLLKVYIRLITLQPKLESLEFQSIVHQVKGLIYMNYNADAMESFITERGIEGDMGAKDQYMAESIDWFLKNSLGKKIILVAHNAHIQKTPVDFDGFISCYPMGQRLSMTFGEKYKAFAITNLRGETAALYPDNDYQFGFRVDKFPLDFPESDSVEFIMQEFGGKECILLMNRSTELKNCNKIRFDSMCLKTEIEEAFDGIFLIEKSTVSEVVD
;
A
#
# COMPACT_ATOMS: atom_id res chain seq x y z
N GLN A 1 -9.23 -27.80 -21.69
CA GLN A 1 -9.39 -27.93 -20.23
C GLN A 1 -9.69 -26.54 -19.71
N ASP A 2 -10.89 -26.35 -19.16
CA ASP A 2 -11.36 -25.05 -18.67
C ASP A 2 -10.56 -24.62 -17.44
N ASN A 3 -9.74 -23.56 -17.59
CA ASN A 3 -9.00 -22.88 -16.51
C ASN A 3 -9.93 -22.14 -15.52
N ASN A 4 -11.15 -22.60 -15.29
CA ASN A 4 -12.18 -21.78 -14.64
C ASN A 4 -11.99 -21.58 -13.12
N ASN A 5 -11.03 -22.24 -12.47
CA ASN A 5 -10.84 -22.18 -11.01
C ASN A 5 -9.37 -22.04 -10.54
N GLN A 6 -8.46 -21.52 -11.37
CA GLN A 6 -7.08 -21.28 -10.88
C GLN A 6 -7.02 -20.01 -10.03
N ILE A 7 -6.41 -20.12 -8.85
CA ILE A 7 -6.10 -18.96 -8.00
C ILE A 7 -4.79 -18.34 -8.52
N THR A 8 -4.83 -17.03 -8.80
CA THR A 8 -3.67 -16.24 -9.23
C THR A 8 -3.28 -15.29 -8.11
N PHE A 9 -1.99 -15.20 -7.80
CA PHE A 9 -1.45 -14.23 -6.86
C PHE A 9 -0.92 -13.01 -7.61
N LEU A 10 -1.37 -11.83 -7.20
CA LEU A 10 -1.04 -10.56 -7.83
C LEU A 10 -0.57 -9.59 -6.75
N GLY A 11 0.56 -8.93 -6.98
CA GLY A 11 1.02 -7.82 -6.13
C GLY A 11 0.41 -6.52 -6.63
N VAL A 12 -0.27 -5.78 -5.74
CA VAL A 12 -0.86 -4.48 -6.06
C VAL A 12 0.08 -3.31 -5.79
N ASP A 13 1.10 -3.55 -4.97
CA ASP A 13 1.96 -2.52 -4.41
C ASP A 13 3.02 -2.02 -5.40
N ILE A 14 3.56 -0.82 -5.14
CA ILE A 14 4.76 -0.30 -5.79
C ILE A 14 5.95 -1.26 -5.56
N PRO A 15 6.94 -1.28 -6.49
CA PRO A 15 8.03 -2.23 -6.42
C PRO A 15 8.75 -2.24 -5.06
N LYS A 16 8.99 -3.46 -4.56
CA LYS A 16 9.70 -3.76 -3.29
C LYS A 16 9.22 -2.90 -2.11
N ASN A 17 7.90 -2.73 -1.97
CA ASN A 17 7.29 -1.89 -0.94
C ASN A 17 7.96 -0.50 -0.87
N GLY A 18 8.20 0.10 -2.04
CA GLY A 18 8.79 1.43 -2.22
C GLY A 18 10.26 1.58 -1.84
N GLY A 19 10.95 0.49 -1.50
CA GLY A 19 12.38 0.53 -1.14
C GLY A 19 13.32 0.44 -2.34
N SER A 20 12.85 -0.03 -3.49
CA SER A 20 13.71 -0.16 -4.67
C SER A 20 12.92 -0.08 -5.97
N TYR A 21 13.58 0.43 -7.02
CA TYR A 21 13.10 0.39 -8.40
C TYR A 21 13.16 -1.01 -9.01
N PHE A 22 13.90 -1.93 -8.37
CA PHE A 22 13.97 -3.34 -8.73
C PHE A 22 12.90 -4.15 -7.97
N PRO A 23 12.24 -5.13 -8.59
CA PRO A 23 12.57 -5.79 -9.87
C PRO A 23 11.97 -5.13 -11.12
N ASN A 24 10.98 -4.24 -10.98
CA ASN A 24 10.19 -3.72 -12.10
C ASN A 24 11.05 -3.05 -13.17
N PHE A 25 12.10 -2.33 -12.77
CA PHE A 25 13.00 -1.68 -13.71
C PHE A 25 13.67 -2.68 -14.68
N ARG A 26 14.02 -3.91 -14.25
CA ARG A 26 14.61 -4.93 -15.14
C ARG A 26 13.63 -5.36 -16.23
N ILE A 27 12.37 -5.59 -15.86
CA ILE A 27 11.32 -5.99 -16.81
C ILE A 27 11.09 -4.87 -17.84
N VAL A 28 11.04 -3.63 -17.36
CA VAL A 28 10.86 -2.45 -18.21
C VAL A 28 12.06 -2.24 -19.12
N SER A 29 13.29 -2.29 -18.60
CA SER A 29 14.52 -2.05 -19.38
C SER A 29 14.65 -3.05 -20.51
N ASP A 30 14.38 -4.33 -20.25
CA ASP A 30 14.48 -5.41 -21.25
C ASP A 30 13.49 -5.18 -22.41
N TYR A 31 12.26 -4.77 -22.09
CA TYR A 31 11.26 -4.43 -23.10
C TYR A 31 11.66 -3.21 -23.93
N LEU A 32 12.10 -2.13 -23.27
CA LEU A 32 12.50 -0.88 -23.93
C LEU A 32 13.70 -1.09 -24.84
N GLN A 33 14.68 -1.89 -24.41
CA GLN A 33 15.88 -2.21 -25.17
C GLN A 33 15.56 -3.10 -26.38
N ARG A 34 14.80 -4.19 -26.18
CA ARG A 34 14.41 -5.11 -27.26
C ARG A 34 13.70 -4.42 -28.41
N LEU A 35 12.87 -3.42 -28.11
CA LEU A 35 12.11 -2.67 -29.12
C LEU A 35 12.75 -1.33 -29.51
N SER A 36 13.94 -1.01 -28.98
CA SER A 36 14.62 0.26 -29.22
C SER A 36 13.74 1.49 -29.00
N ILE A 37 12.90 1.45 -27.95
CA ILE A 37 11.95 2.54 -27.62
C ILE A 37 12.68 3.75 -27.05
N VAL A 38 13.76 3.49 -26.31
CA VAL A 38 14.63 4.44 -25.62
C VAL A 38 16.09 4.06 -25.91
N SER A 39 16.99 5.03 -25.98
CA SER A 39 18.41 4.76 -26.19
C SER A 39 19.03 4.04 -24.99
N SER A 40 20.05 3.21 -25.25
CA SER A 40 20.80 2.49 -24.21
C SER A 40 21.40 3.45 -23.18
N ASP A 41 21.87 4.63 -23.58
CA ASP A 41 22.43 5.63 -22.66
C ASP A 41 21.42 6.13 -21.63
N VAL A 42 20.15 6.29 -22.03
CA VAL A 42 19.09 6.72 -21.10
C VAL A 42 18.77 5.59 -20.13
N LEU A 43 18.69 4.34 -20.60
CA LEU A 43 18.46 3.18 -19.72
C LEU A 43 19.62 2.99 -18.73
N GLN A 44 20.86 3.13 -19.18
CA GLN A 44 22.04 3.06 -18.32
C GLN A 44 22.06 4.19 -17.29
N LYS A 45 21.63 5.39 -17.67
CA LYS A 45 21.52 6.51 -16.73
C LYS A 45 20.48 6.26 -15.65
N ILE A 46 19.30 5.73 -16.02
CA ILE A 46 18.28 5.34 -15.04
C ILE A 46 18.81 4.26 -14.11
N LEU A 47 19.49 3.23 -14.65
CA LEU A 47 20.10 2.16 -13.87
C LEU A 47 21.06 2.72 -12.80
N ASN A 48 22.01 3.56 -13.20
CA ASN A 48 23.01 4.13 -12.30
C ASN A 48 22.38 4.99 -11.19
N LEU A 49 21.30 5.71 -11.49
CA LEU A 49 20.58 6.50 -10.49
C LEU A 49 19.76 5.60 -9.56
N ALA A 50 19.03 4.63 -10.12
CA ALA A 50 18.20 3.70 -9.35
C ALA A 50 19.00 2.84 -8.37
N GLU A 51 20.23 2.43 -8.73
CA GLU A 51 21.13 1.67 -7.86
C GLU A 51 21.49 2.41 -6.56
N LYS A 52 21.51 3.76 -6.58
CA LYS A 52 21.75 4.56 -5.36
C LYS A 52 20.63 4.46 -4.35
N PHE A 53 19.42 4.13 -4.82
CA PHE A 53 18.20 4.08 -4.03
C PHE A 53 17.67 2.64 -3.87
N ASP A 54 18.54 1.62 -3.91
CA ASP A 54 18.15 0.21 -3.71
C ASP A 54 18.20 -0.19 -2.23
N PHE A 55 17.07 0.02 -1.56
CA PHE A 55 16.84 -0.35 -0.16
C PHE A 55 15.84 -1.51 -0.03
N TYR A 56 15.64 -2.02 1.18
CA TYR A 56 14.70 -3.12 1.43
C TYR A 56 13.25 -2.66 1.62
N SER A 57 13.02 -1.41 2.00
CA SER A 57 11.69 -0.88 2.31
C SER A 57 11.60 0.62 2.02
N THR A 58 10.36 1.14 1.89
CA THR A 58 10.12 2.59 1.83
C THR A 58 10.73 3.30 3.05
N SER A 59 10.59 2.74 4.26
CA SER A 59 11.06 3.37 5.49
C SER A 59 12.58 3.60 5.46
N GLN A 60 13.35 2.61 4.99
CA GLN A 60 14.81 2.80 4.82
C GLN A 60 15.14 3.88 3.82
N LEU A 61 14.53 3.82 2.63
CA LEU A 61 14.80 4.79 1.59
C LEU A 61 14.48 6.21 2.09
N ALA A 62 13.33 6.40 2.72
CA ALA A 62 12.90 7.68 3.28
C ALA A 62 13.85 8.21 4.35
N LEU A 63 14.27 7.37 5.31
CA LEU A 63 15.21 7.76 6.37
C LEU A 63 16.60 8.14 5.85
N ASN A 64 16.99 7.64 4.69
CA ASN A 64 18.31 7.89 4.09
C ASN A 64 18.25 8.88 2.92
N LEU A 65 17.05 9.34 2.52
CA LEU A 65 16.88 10.12 1.29
C LEU A 65 17.67 11.44 1.34
N SER A 66 17.75 12.07 2.52
CA SER A 66 18.51 13.31 2.74
C SER A 66 20.03 13.15 2.62
N LEU A 67 20.55 11.91 2.56
CA LEU A 67 21.98 11.63 2.36
C LEU A 67 22.38 11.68 0.88
N PHE A 68 21.41 11.75 -0.03
CA PHE A 68 21.62 11.78 -1.47
C PHE A 68 21.38 13.19 -2.02
N ASP A 69 21.92 13.45 -3.22
CA ASP A 69 21.67 14.69 -3.94
C ASP A 69 20.22 14.73 -4.46
N GLU A 70 19.46 15.73 -4.03
CA GLU A 70 18.08 15.96 -4.46
C GLU A 70 17.97 16.07 -5.99
N ALA A 71 18.99 16.66 -6.63
CA ALA A 71 19.04 16.78 -8.08
C ALA A 71 19.05 15.41 -8.78
N GLU A 72 19.69 14.40 -8.18
CA GLU A 72 19.74 13.03 -8.71
C GLU A 72 18.40 12.32 -8.57
N HIS A 73 17.70 12.50 -7.43
CA HIS A 73 16.36 11.93 -7.24
C HIS A 73 15.34 12.55 -8.20
N ASN A 74 15.39 13.88 -8.36
CA ASN A 74 14.56 14.60 -9.32
C ASN A 74 14.91 14.29 -10.78
N GLU A 75 16.18 14.04 -11.09
CA GLU A 75 16.58 13.59 -12.43
C GLU A 75 16.02 12.20 -12.74
N LEU A 76 16.08 11.26 -11.79
CA LEU A 76 15.48 9.94 -11.93
C LEU A 76 13.97 10.05 -12.20
N LYS A 77 13.25 10.88 -11.44
CA LYS A 77 11.84 11.21 -11.65
C LYS A 77 11.57 11.68 -13.09
N ALA A 78 12.35 12.64 -13.57
CA ALA A 78 12.21 13.20 -14.91
C ALA A 78 12.47 12.16 -16.02
N LEU A 79 13.47 11.29 -15.84
CA LEU A 79 13.78 10.23 -16.80
C LEU A 79 12.66 9.17 -16.86
N LEU A 80 12.10 8.77 -15.71
CA LEU A 80 10.97 7.84 -15.66
C LEU A 80 9.72 8.43 -16.34
N LEU A 81 9.42 9.71 -16.12
CA LEU A 81 8.33 10.41 -16.81
C LEU A 81 8.57 10.49 -18.33
N LYS A 82 9.81 10.74 -18.76
CA LYS A 82 10.17 10.74 -20.19
C LYS A 82 9.94 9.37 -20.83
N VAL A 83 10.30 8.28 -20.14
CA VAL A 83 10.03 6.90 -20.59
C VAL A 83 8.52 6.67 -20.71
N TYR A 84 7.74 7.06 -19.70
CA TYR A 84 6.29 6.93 -19.71
C TYR A 84 5.65 7.66 -20.89
N ILE A 85 5.95 8.94 -21.08
CA ILE A 85 5.42 9.75 -22.19
C ILE A 85 5.78 9.12 -23.54
N ARG A 86 7.01 8.60 -23.67
CA ARG A 86 7.45 7.92 -24.89
C ARG A 86 6.63 6.65 -25.18
N LEU A 87 6.35 5.83 -24.17
CA LEU A 87 5.51 4.64 -24.31
C LEU A 87 4.10 5.01 -24.75
N ILE A 88 3.46 5.98 -24.08
CA ILE A 88 2.11 6.44 -24.44
C ILE A 88 2.07 7.01 -25.86
N THR A 89 3.09 7.75 -26.28
CA THR A 89 3.20 8.28 -27.65
C THR A 89 3.23 7.15 -28.69
N LEU A 90 3.85 6.02 -28.36
CA LEU A 90 3.96 4.87 -29.25
C LEU A 90 2.81 3.86 -29.11
N GLN A 91 1.85 4.12 -28.22
CA GLN A 91 0.73 3.23 -27.92
C GLN A 91 0.01 2.72 -29.17
N PRO A 92 -0.38 3.54 -30.18
CA PRO A 92 -1.11 3.05 -31.35
C PRO A 92 -0.34 1.98 -32.17
N LYS A 93 0.98 1.93 -32.03
CA LYS A 93 1.85 0.97 -32.72
C LYS A 93 2.15 -0.27 -31.87
N LEU A 94 2.17 -0.12 -30.54
CA LEU A 94 2.68 -1.14 -29.62
C LEU A 94 1.57 -1.83 -28.80
N GLU A 95 0.32 -1.38 -28.94
CA GLU A 95 -0.82 -1.84 -28.15
C GLU A 95 -0.92 -3.37 -28.09
N SER A 96 -0.80 -3.89 -26.86
CA SER A 96 -0.85 -5.30 -26.53
C SER A 96 -0.95 -5.46 -25.02
N LEU A 97 -1.31 -6.64 -24.52
CA LEU A 97 -1.31 -6.92 -23.08
C LEU A 97 0.09 -6.76 -22.46
N GLU A 98 1.14 -7.16 -23.20
CA GLU A 98 2.53 -6.94 -22.77
C GLU A 98 2.83 -5.43 -22.64
N PHE A 99 2.50 -4.63 -23.66
CA PHE A 99 2.67 -3.18 -23.61
C PHE A 99 1.91 -2.55 -22.44
N GLN A 100 0.65 -2.91 -22.22
CA GLN A 100 -0.14 -2.41 -21.10
C GLN A 100 0.48 -2.79 -19.74
N SER A 101 1.04 -4.01 -19.64
CA SER A 101 1.77 -4.44 -18.47
C SER A 101 3.00 -3.57 -18.23
N ILE A 102 3.79 -3.28 -19.28
CA ILE A 102 4.97 -2.41 -19.19
C ILE A 102 4.60 -0.98 -18.78
N VAL A 103 3.52 -0.41 -19.34
CA VAL A 103 3.02 0.91 -18.95
C VAL A 103 2.65 0.93 -17.47
N HIS A 104 1.96 -0.10 -16.97
CA HIS A 104 1.61 -0.22 -15.56
C HIS A 104 2.87 -0.33 -14.67
N GLN A 105 3.87 -1.12 -15.08
CA GLN A 105 5.14 -1.25 -14.36
C GLN A 105 5.92 0.07 -14.30
N VAL A 106 5.95 0.85 -15.39
CA VAL A 106 6.57 2.19 -15.41
C VAL A 106 5.84 3.16 -14.48
N LYS A 107 4.51 3.12 -14.43
CA LYS A 107 3.75 3.89 -13.43
C LYS A 107 4.20 3.52 -12.02
N GLY A 108 4.36 2.25 -11.71
CA GLY A 108 4.85 1.79 -10.40
C GLY A 108 6.19 2.41 -10.02
N LEU A 109 7.13 2.54 -10.97
CA LEU A 109 8.41 3.22 -10.75
C LEU A 109 8.25 4.72 -10.45
N ILE A 110 7.32 5.40 -11.13
CA ILE A 110 7.03 6.83 -10.90
C ILE A 110 6.39 7.03 -9.53
N TYR A 111 5.40 6.21 -9.17
CA TYR A 111 4.75 6.27 -7.87
C TYR A 111 5.70 5.92 -6.74
N MET A 112 6.62 4.97 -6.95
CA MET A 112 7.67 4.65 -5.99
C MET A 112 8.59 5.84 -5.72
N ASN A 113 9.02 6.54 -6.77
CA ASN A 113 9.85 7.75 -6.64
C ASN A 113 9.11 8.86 -5.86
N TYR A 114 7.84 9.14 -6.19
CA TYR A 114 7.05 10.11 -5.43
C TYR A 114 6.84 9.70 -3.96
N ASN A 115 6.55 8.42 -3.73
CA ASN A 115 6.30 7.89 -2.40
C ASN A 115 7.53 7.98 -1.48
N ALA A 116 8.75 7.93 -2.03
CA ALA A 116 9.97 8.17 -1.27
C ALA A 116 10.01 9.59 -0.68
N ASP A 117 9.71 10.60 -1.50
CA ASP A 117 9.63 12.01 -1.06
C ASP A 117 8.50 12.19 -0.03
N ALA A 118 7.32 11.64 -0.31
CA ALA A 118 6.15 11.74 0.58
C ALA A 118 6.43 11.11 1.96
N MET A 119 7.05 9.92 1.99
CA MET A 119 7.39 9.25 3.24
C MET A 119 8.49 10.01 4.01
N GLU A 120 9.52 10.52 3.35
CA GLU A 120 10.55 11.34 4.00
C GLU A 120 9.92 12.57 4.66
N SER A 121 9.04 13.26 3.92
CA SER A 121 8.37 14.45 4.43
C SER A 121 7.42 14.09 5.58
N PHE A 122 6.72 12.96 5.51
CA PHE A 122 5.88 12.47 6.60
C PHE A 122 6.69 12.17 7.87
N ILE A 123 7.79 11.44 7.76
CA ILE A 123 8.68 11.10 8.90
C ILE A 123 9.32 12.35 9.50
N THR A 124 9.62 13.37 8.69
CA THR A 124 10.24 14.63 9.14
C THR A 124 9.24 15.71 9.53
N GLU A 125 7.95 15.38 9.67
CA GLU A 125 6.86 16.30 10.05
C GLU A 125 6.69 17.49 9.08
N ARG A 126 7.11 17.31 7.82
CA ARG A 126 6.96 18.26 6.70
C ARG A 126 5.96 17.77 5.64
N GLY A 127 5.25 16.68 5.92
CA GLY A 127 4.30 16.05 5.03
C GLY A 127 3.17 16.99 4.62
N ILE A 128 2.68 16.79 3.41
CA ILE A 128 1.48 17.48 2.90
C ILE A 128 0.30 16.53 3.06
N GLU A 129 -0.86 17.06 3.45
CA GLU A 129 -2.07 16.26 3.63
C GLU A 129 -2.39 15.44 2.37
N GLY A 130 -2.60 14.14 2.58
CA GLY A 130 -3.00 13.19 1.55
C GLY A 130 -1.85 12.62 0.68
N ASP A 131 -0.63 13.13 0.81
CA ASP A 131 0.49 12.72 -0.07
C ASP A 131 0.88 11.24 0.06
N MET A 132 0.73 10.68 1.26
CA MET A 132 0.95 9.24 1.49
C MET A 132 -0.05 8.37 0.70
N GLY A 133 -1.14 8.96 0.20
CA GLY A 133 -2.13 8.31 -0.65
C GLY A 133 -1.68 8.07 -2.10
N ALA A 134 -0.50 8.55 -2.52
CA ALA A 134 0.02 8.27 -3.86
C ALA A 134 0.25 6.76 -4.07
N LYS A 135 0.83 6.08 -3.07
CA LYS A 135 0.99 4.62 -3.06
C LYS A 135 -0.35 3.90 -3.20
N ASP A 136 -1.33 4.32 -2.41
CA ASP A 136 -2.70 3.79 -2.42
C ASP A 136 -3.43 4.02 -3.75
N GLN A 137 -3.15 5.14 -4.42
CA GLN A 137 -3.65 5.36 -5.77
C GLN A 137 -3.11 4.32 -6.75
N TYR A 138 -1.79 4.07 -6.74
CA TYR A 138 -1.21 3.04 -7.59
C TYR A 138 -1.82 1.66 -7.28
N MET A 139 -1.98 1.30 -6.00
CA MET A 139 -2.60 0.04 -5.61
C MET A 139 -4.04 -0.10 -6.13
N ALA A 140 -4.84 0.97 -6.07
CA ALA A 140 -6.18 0.99 -6.64
C ALA A 140 -6.16 0.85 -8.18
N GLU A 141 -5.23 1.53 -8.87
CA GLU A 141 -5.03 1.39 -10.32
C GLU A 141 -4.62 -0.04 -10.71
N SER A 142 -3.81 -0.72 -9.89
CA SER A 142 -3.43 -2.13 -10.10
C SER A 142 -4.66 -3.04 -10.11
N ILE A 143 -5.59 -2.85 -9.16
CA ILE A 143 -6.84 -3.63 -9.10
C ILE A 143 -7.68 -3.44 -10.36
N ASP A 144 -7.89 -2.19 -10.78
CA ASP A 144 -8.62 -1.87 -12.00
C ASP A 144 -7.92 -2.48 -13.24
N TRP A 145 -6.60 -2.41 -13.31
CA TRP A 145 -5.80 -3.02 -14.38
C TRP A 145 -5.97 -4.54 -14.44
N PHE A 146 -5.90 -5.24 -13.30
CA PHE A 146 -6.09 -6.70 -13.24
C PHE A 146 -7.49 -7.12 -13.72
N LEU A 147 -8.53 -6.39 -13.30
CA LEU A 147 -9.91 -6.69 -13.68
C LEU A 147 -10.16 -6.43 -15.18
N LYS A 148 -9.69 -5.28 -15.71
CA LYS A 148 -9.83 -4.93 -17.14
C LYS A 148 -9.12 -5.91 -18.06
N ASN A 149 -7.97 -6.42 -17.62
CA ASN A 149 -7.18 -7.39 -18.40
C ASN A 149 -7.57 -8.86 -18.12
N SER A 150 -8.71 -9.10 -17.47
CA SER A 150 -9.25 -10.44 -17.19
C SER A 150 -8.28 -11.35 -16.43
N LEU A 151 -7.37 -10.77 -15.64
CA LEU A 151 -6.45 -11.50 -14.76
C LEU A 151 -7.16 -11.98 -13.47
N GLY A 152 -8.45 -11.65 -13.32
CA GLY A 152 -9.36 -12.20 -12.33
C GLY A 152 -10.80 -11.72 -12.56
N LYS A 153 -11.79 -12.53 -12.13
CA LYS A 153 -13.23 -12.14 -12.14
C LYS A 153 -13.70 -11.59 -10.79
N LYS A 154 -13.02 -11.99 -9.72
CA LYS A 154 -13.20 -11.56 -8.33
C LYS A 154 -11.82 -11.54 -7.68
N ILE A 155 -11.54 -10.52 -6.88
CA ILE A 155 -10.27 -10.36 -6.19
C ILE A 155 -10.54 -10.41 -4.69
N ILE A 156 -9.79 -11.23 -3.97
CA ILE A 156 -9.67 -11.14 -2.52
C ILE A 156 -8.44 -10.28 -2.27
N LEU A 157 -8.65 -9.10 -1.69
CA LEU A 157 -7.61 -8.14 -1.40
C LEU A 157 -7.23 -8.24 0.06
N VAL A 158 -5.97 -8.60 0.32
CA VAL A 158 -5.41 -8.69 1.66
C VAL A 158 -4.42 -7.53 1.82
N ALA A 159 -4.79 -6.56 2.64
CA ALA A 159 -3.97 -5.40 2.97
C ALA A 159 -4.35 -4.88 4.36
N HIS A 160 -3.52 -4.00 4.93
CA HIS A 160 -3.77 -3.38 6.22
C HIS A 160 -5.11 -2.61 6.22
N ASN A 161 -5.76 -2.50 7.39
CA ASN A 161 -7.03 -1.78 7.54
C ASN A 161 -6.94 -0.34 6.97
N ALA A 162 -5.79 0.31 7.15
CA ALA A 162 -5.49 1.64 6.61
C ALA A 162 -5.71 1.73 5.10
N HIS A 163 -5.36 0.68 4.35
CA HIS A 163 -5.44 0.68 2.89
C HIS A 163 -6.80 0.26 2.37
N ILE A 164 -7.56 -0.57 3.11
CA ILE A 164 -8.85 -1.10 2.65
C ILE A 164 -10.06 -0.30 3.13
N GLN A 165 -9.90 0.59 4.10
CA GLN A 165 -11.01 1.39 4.59
C GLN A 165 -11.51 2.36 3.51
N LYS A 166 -12.79 2.73 3.59
CA LYS A 166 -13.45 3.62 2.62
C LYS A 166 -13.38 5.11 2.98
N THR A 167 -12.88 5.42 4.16
CA THR A 167 -12.73 6.77 4.71
C THR A 167 -11.25 7.18 4.75
N PRO A 168 -10.94 8.48 4.79
CA PRO A 168 -9.56 8.95 4.94
C PRO A 168 -8.88 8.40 6.20
N VAL A 169 -7.55 8.19 6.14
CA VAL A 169 -6.72 7.89 7.32
C VAL A 169 -6.29 9.21 7.93
N ASP A 170 -6.85 9.51 9.10
CA ASP A 170 -6.66 10.76 9.83
C ASP A 170 -5.90 10.50 11.14
N PHE A 171 -4.71 11.11 11.28
CA PHE A 171 -3.96 11.13 12.53
C PHE A 171 -4.13 12.50 13.20
N ASP A 172 -5.08 12.57 14.14
CA ASP A 172 -5.34 13.74 14.99
C ASP A 172 -5.53 15.06 14.22
N GLY A 173 -6.28 15.02 13.12
CA GLY A 173 -6.61 16.14 12.25
C GLY A 173 -5.70 16.27 11.03
N PHE A 174 -4.63 15.47 10.95
CA PHE A 174 -3.79 15.38 9.75
C PHE A 174 -4.22 14.20 8.89
N ILE A 175 -4.82 14.48 7.75
CA ILE A 175 -5.17 13.45 6.76
C ILE A 175 -3.87 12.96 6.11
N SER A 176 -3.37 11.80 6.54
CA SER A 176 -2.16 11.21 5.99
C SER A 176 -2.40 10.67 4.59
N CYS A 177 -3.47 9.89 4.40
CA CYS A 177 -3.85 9.39 3.08
C CYS A 177 -5.35 9.31 2.87
N TYR A 178 -5.74 9.55 1.63
CA TYR A 178 -6.95 8.95 1.07
C TYR A 178 -6.54 7.53 0.67
N PRO A 179 -7.16 6.46 1.20
CA PRO A 179 -6.67 5.11 0.97
C PRO A 179 -7.18 4.47 -0.33
N MET A 180 -6.63 3.30 -0.64
CA MET A 180 -7.02 2.50 -1.80
C MET A 180 -8.50 2.13 -1.70
N GLY A 181 -8.97 1.70 -0.53
CA GLY A 181 -10.35 1.28 -0.30
C GLY A 181 -11.37 2.37 -0.58
N GLN A 182 -11.05 3.63 -0.27
CA GLN A 182 -11.89 4.78 -0.63
C GLN A 182 -12.03 4.91 -2.15
N ARG A 183 -10.94 4.81 -2.90
CA ARG A 183 -10.96 4.86 -4.38
C ARG A 183 -11.70 3.66 -4.98
N LEU A 184 -11.51 2.47 -4.42
CA LEU A 184 -12.21 1.26 -4.84
C LEU A 184 -13.71 1.38 -4.57
N SER A 185 -14.11 1.93 -3.43
CA SER A 185 -15.51 2.24 -3.11
C SER A 185 -16.12 3.22 -4.11
N MET A 186 -15.42 4.31 -4.44
CA MET A 186 -15.87 5.27 -5.45
C MET A 186 -16.01 4.66 -6.84
N THR A 187 -15.11 3.75 -7.20
CA THR A 187 -15.05 3.13 -8.55
C THR A 187 -16.06 1.99 -8.71
N PHE A 188 -16.22 1.15 -7.69
CA PHE A 188 -16.98 -0.09 -7.76
C PHE A 188 -18.30 -0.06 -6.96
N GLY A 189 -18.50 0.98 -6.14
CA GLY A 189 -19.67 1.13 -5.27
C GLY A 189 -19.90 -0.11 -4.42
N GLU A 190 -21.14 -0.60 -4.43
CA GLU A 190 -21.57 -1.79 -3.69
C GLU A 190 -20.82 -3.09 -4.04
N LYS A 191 -20.07 -3.13 -5.16
CA LYS A 191 -19.25 -4.30 -5.52
C LYS A 191 -17.95 -4.37 -4.74
N TYR A 192 -17.49 -3.26 -4.16
CA TYR A 192 -16.37 -3.25 -3.23
C TYR A 192 -16.88 -3.49 -1.81
N LYS A 193 -16.31 -4.50 -1.13
CA LYS A 193 -16.61 -4.81 0.26
C LYS A 193 -15.34 -4.83 1.09
N ALA A 194 -15.29 -3.98 2.11
CA ALA A 194 -14.16 -3.83 3.02
C ALA A 194 -14.49 -4.51 4.35
N PHE A 195 -13.64 -5.48 4.74
CA PHE A 195 -13.78 -6.18 6.01
C PHE A 195 -12.53 -5.93 6.85
N ALA A 196 -12.67 -5.18 7.93
CA ALA A 196 -11.55 -4.95 8.85
C ALA A 196 -11.27 -6.20 9.69
N ILE A 197 -10.06 -6.26 10.23
CA ILE A 197 -9.69 -7.22 11.27
C ILE A 197 -9.16 -6.43 12.46
N THR A 198 -9.62 -6.76 13.66
CA THR A 198 -9.07 -6.24 14.91
C THR A 198 -9.14 -7.31 16.00
N ASN A 199 -8.60 -7.03 17.18
CA ASN A 199 -8.53 -7.99 18.25
C ASN A 199 -8.62 -7.38 19.66
N LEU A 200 -9.21 -8.14 20.58
CA LEU A 200 -9.51 -7.71 21.94
C LEU A 200 -8.26 -7.61 22.82
N ARG A 201 -7.44 -8.66 22.83
CA ARG A 201 -6.24 -8.75 23.67
C ARG A 201 -5.07 -9.43 22.97
N GLY A 202 -3.95 -9.54 23.67
CA GLY A 202 -2.75 -10.21 23.20
C GLY A 202 -1.65 -9.21 22.88
N GLU A 203 -0.94 -9.44 21.78
CA GLU A 203 0.22 -8.66 21.38
C GLU A 203 0.14 -8.29 19.90
N THR A 204 0.72 -7.15 19.56
CA THR A 204 0.88 -6.66 18.18
C THR A 204 2.33 -6.26 17.92
N ALA A 205 2.67 -6.08 16.65
CA ALA A 205 3.95 -5.51 16.26
C ALA A 205 3.88 -3.98 16.37
N ALA A 206 4.78 -3.37 17.15
CA ALA A 206 5.02 -1.93 17.09
C ALA A 206 6.24 -1.66 16.21
N LEU A 207 6.10 -0.75 15.24
CA LEU A 207 7.13 -0.43 14.26
C LEU A 207 7.74 0.93 14.59
N TYR A 208 9.05 0.98 14.78
CA TYR A 208 9.79 2.21 15.07
C TYR A 208 10.85 2.45 14.01
N PRO A 209 10.87 3.61 13.32
CA PRO A 209 11.93 3.93 12.35
C PRO A 209 13.31 3.76 12.97
N ASP A 210 14.17 2.95 12.33
CA ASP A 210 15.51 2.64 12.84
C ASP A 210 16.41 2.17 11.68
N ASN A 211 17.45 2.94 11.39
CA ASN A 211 18.37 2.68 10.28
C ASN A 211 19.29 1.48 10.53
N ASP A 212 19.47 1.05 11.78
CA ASP A 212 20.34 -0.09 12.12
C ASP A 212 19.65 -1.44 11.83
N TYR A 213 18.35 -1.45 11.55
CA TYR A 213 17.56 -2.66 11.29
C TYR A 213 17.36 -2.92 9.78
N GLN A 214 17.29 -4.21 9.42
CA GLN A 214 17.24 -4.70 8.04
C GLN A 214 16.13 -4.07 7.18
N PHE A 215 15.02 -3.65 7.76
CA PHE A 215 13.88 -3.04 7.06
C PHE A 215 13.68 -1.56 7.38
N GLY A 216 14.63 -0.90 8.07
CA GLY A 216 14.53 0.52 8.42
C GLY A 216 13.55 0.82 9.53
N PHE A 217 13.14 -0.24 10.23
CA PHE A 217 12.38 -0.15 11.45
C PHE A 217 12.71 -1.32 12.35
N ARG A 218 12.72 -1.03 13.64
CA ARG A 218 12.72 -2.02 14.71
C ARG A 218 11.28 -2.48 14.95
N VAL A 219 11.11 -3.77 15.13
CA VAL A 219 9.81 -4.38 15.45
C VAL A 219 9.83 -4.83 16.90
N ASP A 220 8.91 -4.29 17.70
CA ASP A 220 8.72 -4.73 19.08
C ASP A 220 7.46 -5.56 19.26
N LYS A 221 7.54 -6.52 20.17
CA LYS A 221 6.37 -7.16 20.73
C LYS A 221 5.68 -6.19 21.68
N PHE A 222 4.55 -5.66 21.25
CA PHE A 222 3.81 -4.65 21.98
C PHE A 222 2.56 -5.28 22.61
N PRO A 223 2.46 -5.34 23.96
CA PRO A 223 1.26 -5.83 24.63
C PRO A 223 0.10 -4.87 24.39
N LEU A 224 -1.07 -5.42 24.10
CA LEU A 224 -2.25 -4.59 23.85
C LEU A 224 -2.88 -4.12 25.14
N ASP A 225 -3.06 -2.81 25.22
CA ASP A 225 -3.79 -2.17 26.30
C ASP A 225 -5.27 -2.55 26.28
N PHE A 226 -5.90 -2.34 27.43
CA PHE A 226 -7.34 -2.48 27.57
C PHE A 226 -8.06 -1.58 26.54
N PRO A 227 -9.06 -2.09 25.81
CA PRO A 227 -9.78 -1.31 24.81
C PRO A 227 -10.39 -0.01 25.35
N GLU A 228 -10.34 1.03 24.53
CA GLU A 228 -11.03 2.29 24.83
C GLU A 228 -12.55 2.09 24.70
N SER A 229 -13.34 2.75 25.56
CA SER A 229 -14.79 2.50 25.64
C SER A 229 -15.58 2.80 24.36
N ASP A 230 -15.05 3.63 23.47
CA ASP A 230 -15.61 3.99 22.17
C ASP A 230 -14.95 3.23 20.99
N SER A 231 -14.16 2.19 21.29
CA SER A 231 -13.50 1.36 20.29
C SER A 231 -14.27 0.08 19.98
N VAL A 232 -14.08 -0.47 18.78
CA VAL A 232 -14.70 -1.72 18.34
C VAL A 232 -14.31 -2.90 19.22
N GLU A 233 -13.08 -2.90 19.74
CA GLU A 233 -12.54 -3.96 20.58
C GLU A 233 -13.24 -4.01 21.95
N PHE A 234 -13.74 -2.89 22.45
CA PHE A 234 -14.44 -2.84 23.74
C PHE A 234 -15.73 -3.66 23.72
N ILE A 235 -16.49 -3.61 22.61
CA ILE A 235 -17.71 -4.40 22.42
C ILE A 235 -17.42 -5.90 22.53
N MET A 236 -16.23 -6.35 22.11
CA MET A 236 -15.90 -7.77 22.09
C MET A 236 -16.02 -8.43 23.48
N GLN A 237 -15.87 -7.66 24.55
CA GLN A 237 -16.03 -8.12 25.92
C GLN A 237 -17.43 -8.69 26.19
N GLU A 238 -18.47 -8.17 25.51
CA GLU A 238 -19.85 -8.61 25.64
C GLU A 238 -20.10 -9.99 25.02
N PHE A 239 -19.22 -10.42 24.10
CA PHE A 239 -19.36 -11.68 23.39
C PHE A 239 -18.52 -12.83 23.97
N GLY A 240 -18.06 -12.69 25.22
CA GLY A 240 -17.07 -13.54 25.89
C GLY A 240 -17.06 -15.02 25.50
N GLY A 241 -15.86 -15.54 25.22
CA GLY A 241 -15.60 -16.97 24.97
C GLY A 241 -15.59 -17.42 23.50
N LYS A 242 -15.81 -16.53 22.53
CA LYS A 242 -15.65 -16.84 21.10
C LYS A 242 -14.26 -16.44 20.61
N GLU A 243 -13.63 -17.29 19.79
CA GLU A 243 -12.31 -17.01 19.20
C GLU A 243 -12.34 -15.95 18.10
N CYS A 244 -13.42 -15.93 17.30
CA CYS A 244 -13.61 -15.00 16.20
C CYS A 244 -15.09 -14.69 15.98
N ILE A 245 -15.41 -13.43 15.70
CA ILE A 245 -16.77 -12.94 15.42
C ILE A 245 -16.72 -12.00 14.22
N LEU A 246 -17.65 -12.16 13.27
CA LEU A 246 -17.89 -11.15 12.23
C LEU A 246 -19.08 -10.29 12.64
N LEU A 247 -18.85 -8.99 12.83
CA LEU A 247 -19.90 -7.99 12.95
C LEU A 247 -20.10 -7.28 11.61
N MET A 248 -21.33 -7.20 11.15
CA MET A 248 -21.68 -6.43 9.95
C MET A 248 -21.91 -4.97 10.32
N ASN A 249 -21.61 -4.02 9.44
CA ASN A 249 -21.71 -2.58 9.75
C ASN A 249 -23.11 -2.08 10.16
N ARG A 250 -24.17 -2.85 9.92
CA ARG A 250 -25.55 -2.55 10.37
C ARG A 250 -25.86 -3.08 11.78
N SER A 251 -24.89 -3.66 12.47
CA SER A 251 -25.06 -4.15 13.83
C SER A 251 -25.34 -2.98 14.77
N THR A 252 -26.31 -3.13 15.66
CA THR A 252 -26.62 -2.13 16.69
C THR A 252 -25.45 -1.86 17.62
N GLU A 253 -24.57 -2.84 17.76
CA GLU A 253 -23.40 -2.84 18.61
C GLU A 253 -22.38 -1.81 18.14
N LEU A 254 -22.21 -1.61 16.83
CA LEU A 254 -21.19 -0.71 16.26
C LEU A 254 -21.58 0.78 16.25
N LYS A 255 -22.84 1.11 16.56
CA LYS A 255 -23.41 2.48 16.37
C LYS A 255 -22.69 3.61 17.10
N ASN A 256 -21.97 3.30 18.17
CA ASN A 256 -21.25 4.28 18.99
C ASN A 256 -19.73 4.10 18.92
N CYS A 257 -19.24 3.21 18.04
CA CYS A 257 -17.81 3.01 17.86
C CYS A 257 -17.28 3.97 16.81
N ASN A 258 -16.28 4.74 17.20
CA ASN A 258 -15.57 5.64 16.31
C ASN A 258 -14.05 5.41 16.35
N LYS A 259 -13.61 4.32 16.99
CA LYS A 259 -12.21 3.91 17.05
C LYS A 259 -12.05 2.43 16.70
N ILE A 260 -10.94 2.14 16.04
CA ILE A 260 -10.47 0.78 15.81
C ILE A 260 -8.97 0.75 16.03
N ARG A 261 -8.45 -0.38 16.52
CA ARG A 261 -7.03 -0.57 16.69
C ARG A 261 -6.29 -0.46 15.35
N PHE A 262 -5.14 0.20 15.40
CA PHE A 262 -4.20 0.40 14.31
C PHE A 262 -2.81 0.10 14.85
N ASP A 263 -2.28 -1.09 14.56
CA ASP A 263 -1.04 -1.59 15.15
C ASP A 263 -1.02 -1.40 16.69
N SER A 264 -0.09 -0.60 17.21
CA SER A 264 0.09 -0.29 18.63
C SER A 264 -0.69 0.94 19.13
N MET A 265 -1.57 1.53 18.30
CA MET A 265 -2.42 2.67 18.65
C MET A 265 -3.89 2.44 18.30
N CYS A 266 -4.76 3.42 18.58
CA CYS A 266 -6.16 3.44 18.13
C CYS A 266 -6.34 4.56 17.12
N LEU A 267 -6.94 4.25 15.98
CA LEU A 267 -7.30 5.22 14.96
C LEU A 267 -8.76 5.63 15.12
N LYS A 268 -9.03 6.93 15.10
CA LYS A 268 -10.39 7.44 14.99
C LYS A 268 -10.89 7.30 13.55
N THR A 269 -12.04 6.66 13.37
CA THR A 269 -12.66 6.48 12.05
C THR A 269 -14.16 6.23 12.19
N GLU A 270 -14.95 6.68 11.22
CA GLU A 270 -16.39 6.41 11.16
C GLU A 270 -16.61 4.95 10.74
N ILE A 271 -16.75 4.05 11.72
CA ILE A 271 -16.71 2.59 11.53
C ILE A 271 -17.73 2.10 10.49
N GLU A 272 -18.97 2.61 10.55
CA GLU A 272 -20.04 2.20 9.63
C GLU A 272 -19.76 2.61 8.18
N GLU A 273 -19.05 3.73 7.98
CA GLU A 273 -18.67 4.24 6.66
C GLU A 273 -17.39 3.58 6.15
N ALA A 274 -16.44 3.33 7.04
CA ALA A 274 -15.11 2.80 6.74
C ALA A 274 -15.16 1.34 6.27
N PHE A 275 -16.02 0.51 6.86
CA PHE A 275 -16.05 -0.93 6.63
C PHE A 275 -17.48 -1.48 6.45
N ASP A 276 -17.64 -2.56 5.68
CA ASP A 276 -18.90 -3.32 5.59
C ASP A 276 -19.05 -4.35 6.71
N GLY A 277 -17.94 -4.74 7.33
CA GLY A 277 -17.92 -5.60 8.50
C GLY A 277 -16.55 -5.67 9.15
N ILE A 278 -16.49 -6.24 10.34
CA ILE A 278 -15.28 -6.35 11.15
C ILE A 278 -15.17 -7.76 11.72
N PHE A 279 -14.04 -8.41 11.45
CA PHE A 279 -13.62 -9.61 12.15
C PHE A 279 -12.96 -9.21 13.47
N LEU A 280 -13.61 -9.58 14.57
CA LEU A 280 -13.14 -9.44 15.94
C LEU A 280 -12.46 -10.73 16.35
N ILE A 281 -11.15 -10.68 16.58
CA ILE A 281 -10.34 -11.82 17.03
C ILE A 281 -10.09 -11.71 18.53
N GLU A 282 -10.26 -12.80 19.26
CA GLU A 282 -10.19 -12.81 20.72
C GLU A 282 -8.79 -12.42 21.22
N LYS A 283 -7.77 -13.05 20.65
CA LYS A 283 -6.38 -12.82 21.03
C LYS A 283 -5.46 -12.90 19.83
N SER A 284 -4.56 -11.94 19.70
CA SER A 284 -3.46 -11.96 18.73
C SER A 284 -2.12 -12.27 19.39
N THR A 285 -1.16 -12.71 18.58
CA THR A 285 0.25 -12.80 18.92
C THR A 285 1.06 -12.21 17.78
N VAL A 286 2.26 -11.70 18.08
CA VAL A 286 3.20 -11.27 17.03
C VAL A 286 3.63 -12.48 16.22
N SER A 287 3.63 -12.34 14.89
CA SER A 287 4.01 -13.41 13.96
C SER A 287 5.46 -13.85 14.19
N GLU A 288 5.76 -15.14 13.99
CA GLU A 288 7.08 -15.75 14.20
C GLU A 288 8.21 -15.20 13.29
N VAL A 289 7.87 -14.33 12.33
CA VAL A 289 8.78 -13.78 11.31
C VAL A 289 9.47 -12.48 11.79
N VAL A 290 9.49 -12.23 13.10
CA VAL A 290 10.07 -11.01 13.70
C VAL A 290 11.47 -11.25 14.30
N ASP A 291 12.05 -12.45 14.14
CA ASP A 291 13.43 -12.77 14.55
C ASP A 291 14.45 -12.54 13.42
#